data_AF-A0A073IUR9-F1
#
_entry.id   AF-A0A073IUR9-F1
#
_cell.length_a   1.000
_cell.length_b   1.000
_cell.length_c   1.000
_cell.angle_alpha   90.00
_cell.angle_beta   90.00
_cell.angle_gamma   90.00
#
_symmetry.space_group_name_H-M   'P 1'
#
loop_
_entity.id
_entity.type
_entity.pdbx_description
1 polymer ?
#
loop_
_entity_poly.entity_id
_entity_poly.type
_entity_poly.pdbx_seq_one_letter_code
_entity_poly.pdbx_strand_id
1 'polypeptide(L)' 'MDKVLDYIRESRAELRKVTWPTKQQLWYSTVIVIVVTAISAAYLGLVDLILTGVFSRIIG' A
#
# COMPACT_ATOMS: atom_id res chain seq x y z
N MET A 1 -18.14 -2.89 36.87
CA MET A 1 -18.06 -2.81 35.39
C MET A 1 -17.36 -1.53 34.92
N ASP A 2 -17.00 -0.64 35.84
CA ASP A 2 -16.45 0.70 35.57
C ASP A 2 -14.97 0.67 35.13
N LYS A 3 -14.18 -0.28 35.65
CA LYS A 3 -12.76 -0.45 35.30
C LYS A 3 -12.51 -0.66 33.81
N VAL A 4 -13.40 -1.35 33.09
CA VAL A 4 -13.25 -1.63 31.65
C VAL A 4 -13.55 -0.39 30.82
N LEU A 5 -14.55 0.40 31.24
CA LEU A 5 -14.89 1.68 30.61
C LEU A 5 -13.76 2.69 30.79
N ASP A 6 -13.17 2.76 31.99
CA ASP A 6 -12.01 3.62 32.25
C ASP A 6 -10.78 3.18 31.43
N TYR A 7 -10.52 1.87 31.32
CA TYR A 7 -9.39 1.33 30.54
C TYR A 7 -9.51 1.66 29.04
N ILE A 8 -10.71 1.57 28.46
CA ILE A 8 -10.95 1.95 27.06
C ILE A 8 -10.79 3.47 26.88
N ARG A 9 -11.17 4.26 27.88
CA ARG A 9 -11.06 5.72 27.85
C ARG A 9 -9.60 6.17 27.92
N GLU A 10 -8.80 5.55 28.78
CA GLU A 10 -7.34 5.74 28.84
C GLU A 10 -6.65 5.28 27.55
N SER A 11 -6.99 4.10 27.03
CA SER A 11 -6.44 3.58 25.78
C SER A 11 -6.75 4.52 24.59
N ARG A 12 -7.97 5.07 24.51
CA ARG A 12 -8.31 6.09 23.50
C ARG A 12 -7.53 7.40 23.67
N ALA A 13 -7.21 7.78 24.91
CA ALA A 13 -6.42 8.98 25.19
C ALA A 13 -4.95 8.79 24.76
N GLU A 14 -4.37 7.61 24.97
CA GLU A 14 -3.02 7.28 24.49
C GLU A 14 -2.96 7.14 22.96
N LEU A 15 -3.97 6.53 22.35
CA LEU A 15 -4.08 6.45 20.89
C LEU A 15 -4.20 7.83 20.21
N ARG A 16 -4.62 8.88 20.93
CA ARG A 16 -4.57 10.27 20.44
C ARG A 16 -3.20 10.91 20.54
N LYS A 17 -2.29 10.40 21.38
CA LYS A 17 -0.87 10.81 21.41
C LYS A 17 -0.07 10.20 20.28
N VAL A 18 -0.57 9.13 19.66
CA VAL A 18 0.00 8.60 18.42
C VAL A 18 -0.11 9.68 17.35
N THR A 19 1.04 10.15 16.89
CA THR A 19 1.20 11.14 15.83
C THR A 19 0.64 10.58 14.53
N TRP A 20 -0.68 10.70 14.35
CA TRP A 20 -1.30 10.37 13.09
C TRP A 20 -0.77 11.33 12.02
N PRO A 21 -0.27 10.79 10.90
CA PRO A 21 0.20 11.62 9.80
C PRO A 21 -0.93 12.52 9.32
N THR A 22 -0.59 13.76 8.97
CA THR A 22 -1.57 14.74 8.50
C THR A 22 -2.23 14.22 7.23
N LYS A 23 -3.53 14.50 7.01
CA LYS A 23 -4.29 14.00 5.85
C LYS A 23 -3.58 14.22 4.50
N GLN A 24 -2.80 15.30 4.38
CA GLN A 24 -1.97 15.58 3.21
C GLN A 24 -0.86 14.53 2.99
N GLN A 25 -0.10 14.17 4.02
CA GLN A 25 0.94 13.13 3.90
C GLN A 25 0.35 11.80 3.48
N LEU A 26 -0.83 11.45 3.97
CA LEU A 26 -1.50 10.22 3.58
C LEU A 26 -1.80 10.19 2.07
N TRP A 27 -2.33 11.29 1.53
CA TRP A 27 -2.60 11.43 0.10
C TRP A 27 -1.34 11.35 -0.75
N TYR A 28 -0.26 12.05 -0.36
CA TYR A 28 1.00 11.99 -1.09
C TYR A 28 1.59 10.58 -1.11
N SER A 29 1.61 9.89 0.04
CA SER A 29 2.10 8.51 0.13
C SER A 29 1.26 7.55 -0.74
N THR A 30 -0.07 7.70 -0.76
CA THR A 30 -0.93 6.88 -1.63
C THR A 30 -0.66 7.12 -3.11
N VAL A 31 -0.51 8.39 -3.52
CA VAL A 31 -0.21 8.73 -4.93
C VAL A 31 1.13 8.15 -5.37
N ILE A 32 2.17 8.26 -4.52
CA ILE A 32 3.50 7.69 -4.82
C ILE A 32 3.40 6.17 -5.00
N VAL A 33 2.70 5.47 -4.09
CA VAL A 33 2.52 4.01 -4.20
C VAL A 33 1.80 3.62 -5.49
N ILE A 34 0.75 4.36 -5.88
CA ILE A 34 0.03 4.12 -7.15
C ILE A 34 0.98 4.25 -8.33
N VAL A 35 1.78 5.31 -8.38
CA VAL A 35 2.72 5.56 -9.48
C VAL A 35 3.78 4.46 -9.55
N VAL A 36 4.41 4.11 -8.43
CA VAL A 36 5.45 3.07 -8.38
C VAL A 36 4.89 1.70 -8.77
N THR A 37 3.67 1.39 -8.32
CA THR A 37 3.01 0.12 -8.67
C THR A 37 2.63 0.08 -10.15
N ALA A 38 2.14 1.17 -10.72
CA ALA A 38 1.82 1.26 -12.14
C ALA A 38 3.06 1.08 -13.02
N ILE A 39 4.19 1.70 -12.65
CA ILE A 39 5.47 1.53 -13.36
C ILE A 39 5.96 0.08 -13.27
N SER A 40 5.91 -0.52 -12.07
CA SER A 40 6.30 -1.92 -11.85
C SER A 40 5.45 -2.88 -12.66
N ALA A 41 4.13 -2.67 -12.69
CA ALA A 41 3.20 -3.48 -13.48
C ALA A 41 3.46 -3.34 -14.99
N ALA A 42 3.73 -2.13 -15.49
CA ALA A 42 4.05 -1.91 -16.90
C ALA A 42 5.37 -2.61 -17.29
N TYR A 43 6.39 -2.55 -16.43
CA TYR A 43 7.67 -3.23 -16.66
C TYR A 43 7.49 -4.75 -16.71
N LEU A 44 6.86 -5.33 -15.69
CA LEU A 44 6.60 -6.78 -15.64
C LEU A 44 5.74 -7.24 -16.83
N GLY A 45 4.67 -6.52 -17.13
CA GLY A 45 3.81 -6.83 -18.27
C GLY A 45 4.55 -6.78 -19.61
N LEU A 46 5.46 -5.82 -19.80
CA LEU A 46 6.30 -5.77 -21.01
C LEU A 46 7.22 -6.99 -21.10
N VAL A 47 7.86 -7.37 -19.99
CA VAL A 47 8.74 -8.54 -19.92
C VAL A 47 7.97 -9.83 -20.21
N ASP A 48 6.76 -9.98 -19.66
CA ASP A 48 5.89 -11.15 -19.89
C ASP A 48 5.47 -11.26 -21.36
N LEU A 49 5.16 -10.14 -22.02
CA LEU A 49 4.84 -10.10 -23.44
C LEU A 49 6.02 -10.51 -24.32
N ILE A 50 7.22 -10.01 -24.00
CA ILE A 50 8.44 -10.36 -24.73
C ILE A 50 8.74 -11.85 -24.56
N LEU A 51 8.70 -12.37 -23.32
CA LEU A 51 8.90 -13.77 -23.02
C LEU A 51 7.89 -14.64 -23.76
N THR A 52 6.60 -14.32 -23.70
CA THR A 52 5.56 -15.08 -24.39
C THR A 52 5.75 -15.09 -25.90
N GLY A 53 6.11 -13.95 -26.49
CA GLY A 53 6.38 -13.85 -27.93
C GLY A 53 7.62 -14.64 -28.37
N VAL A 54 8.66 -14.69 -27.54
CA VAL A 54 9.88 -15.48 -27.79
C VAL A 54 9.60 -16.97 -27.59
N PHE A 55 8.96 -17.36 -26.50
CA PHE A 55 8.60 -18.76 -26.23
C PHE A 55 7.67 -19.32 -27.31
N SER A 56 6.69 -18.54 -27.77
CA SER A 56 5.80 -18.95 -28.87
C SER A 56 6.53 -19.18 -30.19
N ARG A 57 7.65 -18.50 -30.43
CA ARG A 57 8.49 -18.69 -31.63
C ARG A 57 9.49 -19.85 -31.51
N ILE A 58 9.74 -20.34 -30.30
CA ILE A 58 10.70 -21.43 -30.04
C ILE A 58 9.97 -22.77 -29.90
N ILE A 59 8.76 -22.78 -29.31
CA ILE A 59 7.95 -23.98 -29.12
C ILE A 59 7.07 -24.31 -30.35
N GLY A 60 6.77 -23.31 -31.18
CA GLY A 60 6.19 -23.51 -32.53
C GLY A 60 7.29 -23.54 -33.57
#